data_AF-A0A3S9BRV6-F1
#
_entry.id   AF-A0A3S9BRV6-F1
#
_cell.length_a   1.000
_cell.length_b   1.000
_cell.length_c   1.000
_cell.angle_alpha   90.00
_cell.angle_beta   90.00
_cell.angle_gamma   90.00
#
_symmetry.space_group_name_H-M   'P 1'
#
loop_
_entity.id
_entity.type
_entity.pdbx_description
1 polymer ?
#
loop_
_entity_poly.entity_id
_entity_poly.type
_entity_poly.pdbx_seq_one_letter_code
_entity_poly.pdbx_strand_id
1 'polypeptide(L)'
;MAFRIPFIFSILLSVATAGGARADFTDGKLPDGTYHCEVYLLGMFLSLGDITIKGNIYSGPVTFGTVQQGYNYQMDANGEITWLGPLGGYTAGGNSISLTQATLDGQTRPSFDIIMKQPDGAFTASTCTKR
;
A
#
# COMPACT_ATOMS: atom_id res chain seq x y z
N MET A 1 -6.62 59.59 -43.13
CA MET A 1 -6.96 59.10 -41.78
C MET A 1 -7.71 57.79 -41.95
N ALA A 2 -7.06 56.64 -41.73
CA ALA A 2 -7.69 55.33 -41.74
C ALA A 2 -6.95 54.46 -40.71
N PHE A 3 -7.72 53.98 -39.73
CA PHE A 3 -7.24 53.45 -38.46
C PHE A 3 -6.80 51.99 -38.61
N ARG A 4 -5.65 51.64 -38.00
CA ARG A 4 -5.04 50.31 -37.99
C ARG A 4 -5.70 49.43 -36.94
N ILE A 5 -6.03 48.16 -37.25
CA ILE A 5 -6.10 47.07 -36.26
C ILE A 5 -5.84 45.72 -36.94
N PRO A 6 -4.69 45.05 -36.74
CA PRO A 6 -4.62 43.60 -36.88
C PRO A 6 -4.89 42.96 -35.50
N PHE A 7 -5.91 42.11 -35.48
CA PHE A 7 -6.39 41.35 -34.33
C PHE A 7 -5.37 40.26 -33.97
N ILE A 8 -4.55 40.49 -32.94
CA ILE A 8 -3.62 39.49 -32.41
C ILE A 8 -4.39 38.62 -31.42
N PHE A 9 -4.67 37.38 -31.81
CA PHE A 9 -5.33 36.39 -30.96
C PHE A 9 -4.27 35.73 -30.05
N SER A 10 -4.06 36.30 -28.86
CA SER A 10 -3.18 35.71 -27.85
C SER A 10 -3.90 34.58 -27.12
N ILE A 11 -3.54 33.34 -27.45
CA ILE A 11 -3.98 32.15 -26.70
C ILE A 11 -3.15 32.09 -25.40
N LEU A 12 -3.79 32.44 -24.28
CA LEU A 12 -3.26 32.22 -22.94
C LEU A 12 -3.31 30.72 -22.62
N LEU A 13 -2.14 30.09 -22.56
CA LEU A 13 -1.99 28.69 -22.19
C LEU A 13 -1.97 28.60 -20.65
N SER A 14 -3.11 28.24 -20.06
CA SER A 14 -3.20 27.95 -18.63
C SER A 14 -2.50 26.63 -18.31
N VAL A 15 -1.29 26.68 -17.77
CA VAL A 15 -0.61 25.50 -17.21
C VAL A 15 -1.30 25.18 -15.88
N ALA A 16 -2.22 24.23 -15.89
CA ALA A 16 -2.76 23.64 -14.68
C ALA A 16 -1.65 22.78 -14.05
N THR A 17 -0.97 23.30 -13.03
CA THR A 17 -0.16 22.48 -12.12
C THR A 17 -1.11 21.64 -11.28
N ALA A 18 -1.50 20.48 -11.79
CA ALA A 18 -2.05 19.41 -10.98
C ALA A 18 -0.91 18.86 -10.09
N GLY A 19 -0.57 19.62 -9.04
CA GLY A 19 0.20 19.13 -7.91
C GLY A 19 -0.69 18.16 -7.13
N GLY A 20 -0.89 16.97 -7.70
CA GLY A 20 -1.54 15.88 -7.01
C GLY A 20 -0.71 15.57 -5.78
N ALA A 21 -1.28 15.78 -4.60
CA ALA A 21 -0.78 15.19 -3.37
C ALA A 21 -0.91 13.67 -3.53
N ARG A 22 0.13 13.06 -4.11
CA ARG A 22 0.27 11.61 -4.17
C ARG A 22 0.46 11.14 -2.73
N ALA A 23 -0.08 9.99 -2.36
CA ALA A 23 0.45 9.25 -1.22
C ALA A 23 1.87 8.86 -1.62
N ASP A 24 2.81 9.78 -1.42
CA ASP A 24 4.13 9.66 -2.01
C ASP A 24 4.92 8.71 -1.13
N PHE A 25 5.04 7.46 -1.57
CA PHE A 25 5.99 6.50 -1.03
C PHE A 25 7.42 6.89 -1.47
N THR A 26 7.72 8.20 -1.55
CA THR A 26 8.94 8.82 -2.09
C THR A 26 10.23 8.29 -1.44
N ASP A 27 10.13 7.82 -0.20
CA ASP A 27 11.25 7.25 0.56
C ASP A 27 11.38 5.72 0.41
N GLY A 28 10.55 5.08 -0.44
CA GLY A 28 10.52 3.62 -0.61
C GLY A 28 10.08 2.90 0.66
N LYS A 29 9.14 3.48 1.42
CA LYS A 29 8.68 2.96 2.72
C LYS A 29 7.19 3.20 2.91
N LEU A 30 6.55 2.26 3.58
CA LEU A 30 5.18 2.45 4.06
C LEU A 30 5.16 3.55 5.14
N PRO A 31 4.16 4.44 5.15
CA PRO A 31 3.96 5.38 6.25
C PRO A 31 3.81 4.68 7.60
N ASP A 32 4.54 5.15 8.62
CA ASP A 32 4.43 4.64 9.99
C ASP A 32 2.97 4.60 10.49
N GLY A 33 2.60 3.49 11.13
CA GLY A 33 1.27 3.31 11.68
C GLY A 33 0.83 1.85 11.70
N THR A 34 -0.41 1.65 12.10
CA THR A 34 -1.03 0.32 12.19
C THR A 34 -1.97 0.10 11.02
N TYR A 35 -1.76 -1.02 10.34
CA TYR A 35 -2.51 -1.47 9.18
C TYR A 35 -3.39 -2.64 9.58
N HIS A 36 -4.69 -2.49 9.41
CA HIS A 36 -5.65 -3.55 9.67
C HIS A 36 -5.80 -4.41 8.43
N CYS A 37 -5.49 -5.68 8.56
CA CYS A 37 -5.56 -6.64 7.46
C CYS A 37 -6.88 -7.40 7.47
N GLU A 38 -7.55 -7.41 6.35
CA GLU A 38 -8.80 -8.12 6.14
C GLU A 38 -8.77 -8.94 4.84
N VAL A 39 -9.48 -10.06 4.85
CA VAL A 39 -9.69 -10.90 3.67
C VAL A 39 -11.18 -10.98 3.39
N TYR A 40 -11.57 -10.85 2.12
CA TYR A 40 -12.94 -11.07 1.71
C TYR A 40 -13.14 -12.53 1.34
N LEU A 41 -13.90 -13.27 2.17
CA LEU A 41 -14.21 -14.68 1.96
C LEU A 41 -15.70 -14.92 2.17
N LEU A 42 -16.34 -15.59 1.21
CA LEU A 42 -17.72 -16.06 1.30
C LEU A 42 -18.75 -14.95 1.66
N GLY A 43 -18.55 -13.74 1.15
CA GLY A 43 -19.45 -12.62 1.40
C GLY A 43 -19.18 -11.84 2.69
N MET A 44 -18.09 -12.12 3.40
CA MET A 44 -17.74 -11.45 4.65
C MET A 44 -16.27 -11.02 4.65
N PHE A 45 -15.99 -9.90 5.33
CA PHE A 45 -14.62 -9.50 5.66
C PHE A 45 -14.20 -10.15 6.97
N LEU A 46 -13.13 -10.95 6.91
CA LEU A 46 -12.53 -11.57 8.07
C LEU A 46 -11.27 -10.81 8.45
N SER A 47 -11.16 -10.45 9.72
CA SER A 47 -9.95 -9.81 10.24
C SER A 47 -8.81 -10.82 10.35
N LEU A 48 -7.67 -10.47 9.78
CA LEU A 48 -6.42 -11.22 9.86
C LEU A 48 -5.45 -10.64 10.89
N GLY A 49 -5.86 -9.57 11.58
CA GLY A 49 -5.08 -8.87 12.59
C GLY A 49 -4.42 -7.60 12.06
N ASP A 50 -3.53 -7.04 12.89
CA ASP A 50 -2.90 -5.75 12.63
C ASP A 50 -1.39 -5.89 12.38
N ILE A 51 -0.89 -5.24 11.33
CA ILE A 51 0.54 -5.06 11.04
C ILE A 51 0.94 -3.63 11.43
N THR A 52 1.93 -3.46 12.30
CA THR A 52 2.44 -2.15 12.65
C THR A 52 3.78 -1.88 11.96
N ILE A 53 3.86 -0.74 11.26
CA ILE A 53 5.04 -0.24 10.57
C ILE A 53 5.66 0.91 11.38
N LYS A 54 6.98 0.86 11.57
CA LYS A 54 7.79 1.93 12.16
C LYS A 54 9.13 2.02 11.43
N GLY A 55 9.26 2.97 10.52
CA GLY A 55 10.38 3.07 9.58
C GLY A 55 10.46 1.82 8.70
N ASN A 56 11.60 1.13 8.76
CA ASN A 56 11.83 -0.13 8.03
C ASN A 56 11.48 -1.38 8.84
N ILE A 57 10.91 -1.22 10.02
CA ILE A 57 10.54 -2.33 10.89
C ILE A 57 9.04 -2.54 10.82
N TYR A 58 8.63 -3.79 10.68
CA TYR A 58 7.25 -4.22 10.81
C TYR A 58 7.10 -5.18 11.99
N SER A 59 5.88 -5.33 12.46
CA SER A 59 5.51 -6.35 13.43
C SER A 59 4.06 -6.78 13.25
N GLY A 60 3.73 -8.02 13.65
CA GLY A 60 2.44 -8.64 13.37
C GLY A 60 2.48 -9.52 12.10
N PRO A 61 1.31 -9.89 11.55
CA PRO A 61 -0.04 -9.53 11.99
C PRO A 61 -0.38 -10.09 13.37
N VAL A 62 -0.92 -9.26 14.27
CA VAL A 62 -1.40 -9.68 15.59
C VAL A 62 -2.92 -9.81 15.55
N THR A 63 -3.42 -11.03 15.75
CA THR A 63 -4.86 -11.31 15.89
C THR A 63 -5.32 -11.18 17.35
N PHE A 64 -4.50 -11.63 18.31
CA PHE A 64 -4.73 -11.52 19.76
C PHE A 64 -3.39 -11.45 20.52
N GLY A 65 -3.25 -10.58 21.52
CA GLY A 65 -2.06 -10.53 22.41
C GLY A 65 -1.02 -9.45 22.07
N THR A 66 0.21 -9.62 22.58
CA THR A 66 1.31 -8.63 22.46
C THR A 66 2.24 -8.94 21.28
N VAL A 67 2.76 -7.88 20.66
CA VAL A 67 3.71 -7.93 19.53
C VAL A 67 4.92 -8.81 19.84
N GLN A 68 5.15 -9.83 19.01
CA GLN A 68 6.09 -10.91 19.32
C GLN A 68 7.56 -10.57 19.01
N GLN A 69 7.81 -9.78 17.97
CA GLN A 69 9.15 -9.31 17.58
C GLN A 69 8.99 -8.33 16.40
N GLY A 70 9.90 -7.37 16.26
CA GLY A 70 9.99 -6.51 15.07
C GLY A 70 10.97 -7.08 14.05
N TYR A 71 10.61 -7.09 12.77
CA TYR A 71 11.44 -7.56 11.65
C TYR A 71 11.60 -6.45 10.62
N ASN A 72 12.67 -6.52 9.82
CA ASN A 72 12.85 -5.55 8.74
C ASN A 72 11.96 -5.88 7.54
N TYR A 73 11.54 -4.86 6.80
CA TYR A 73 11.01 -5.01 5.46
C TYR A 73 11.70 -4.03 4.51
N GLN A 74 11.60 -4.31 3.22
CA GLN A 74 12.05 -3.44 2.14
C GLN A 74 10.86 -3.18 1.22
N MET A 75 10.83 -2.01 0.60
CA MET A 75 9.90 -1.70 -0.47
C MET A 75 10.69 -1.12 -1.62
N ASP A 76 10.40 -1.58 -2.83
CA ASP A 76 11.02 -1.06 -4.04
C ASP A 76 10.30 0.19 -4.59
N ALA A 77 10.84 0.78 -5.66
CA ALA A 77 10.25 1.95 -6.30
C ALA A 77 8.87 1.70 -6.93
N ASN A 78 8.51 0.43 -7.16
CA ASN A 78 7.20 0.03 -7.69
C ASN A 78 6.19 -0.21 -6.56
N GLY A 79 6.60 -0.13 -5.29
CA GLY A 79 5.76 -0.43 -4.15
C GLY A 79 5.67 -1.92 -3.81
N GLU A 80 6.49 -2.78 -4.42
CA GLU A 80 6.59 -4.19 -4.03
C GLU A 80 7.28 -4.29 -2.67
N ILE A 81 6.65 -5.00 -1.74
CA ILE A 81 7.12 -5.12 -0.35
C ILE A 81 7.72 -6.51 -0.14
N THR A 82 8.96 -6.54 0.32
CA THR A 82 9.66 -7.75 0.77
C THR A 82 9.76 -7.77 2.29
N TRP A 83 9.17 -8.78 2.91
CA TRP A 83 9.25 -9.03 4.35
C TRP A 83 10.50 -9.85 4.69
N LEU A 84 11.39 -9.34 5.54
CA LEU A 84 12.66 -10.01 5.90
C LEU A 84 12.53 -10.82 7.20
N GLY A 85 11.34 -11.34 7.45
CA GLY A 85 11.00 -12.14 8.63
C GLY A 85 9.67 -12.88 8.42
N PRO A 86 9.22 -13.63 9.43
CA PRO A 86 7.90 -14.24 9.40
C PRO A 86 6.82 -13.15 9.40
N LEU A 87 5.75 -13.38 8.64
CA LEU A 87 4.56 -12.53 8.57
C LEU A 87 3.36 -13.25 9.20
N GLY A 88 3.57 -13.81 10.39
CA GLY A 88 2.54 -14.55 11.14
C GLY A 88 1.87 -15.64 10.31
N GLY A 89 0.53 -15.64 10.30
CA GLY A 89 -0.30 -16.62 9.59
C GLY A 89 -0.03 -16.68 8.08
N TYR A 90 0.45 -15.60 7.46
CA TYR A 90 0.75 -15.58 6.03
C TYR A 90 1.97 -16.42 5.63
N THR A 91 2.84 -16.73 6.59
CA THR A 91 4.07 -17.55 6.39
C THR A 91 4.11 -18.78 7.30
N ALA A 92 3.02 -19.07 8.02
CA ALA A 92 2.90 -20.23 8.91
C ALA A 92 2.14 -21.37 8.23
N GLY A 93 2.24 -22.59 8.76
CA GLY A 93 1.44 -23.73 8.29
C GLY A 93 1.70 -24.17 6.84
N GLY A 94 2.85 -23.78 6.26
CA GLY A 94 3.19 -24.04 4.86
C GLY A 94 2.70 -22.98 3.88
N ASN A 95 2.06 -21.91 4.37
CA ASN A 95 1.75 -20.73 3.56
C ASN A 95 3.03 -20.00 3.12
N SER A 96 2.97 -19.36 1.96
CA SER A 96 4.04 -18.48 1.47
C SER A 96 3.47 -17.19 0.88
N ILE A 97 4.23 -16.10 0.98
CA ILE A 97 3.90 -14.86 0.26
C ILE A 97 4.20 -15.05 -1.22
N SER A 98 3.21 -14.79 -2.08
CA SER A 98 3.40 -14.74 -3.53
C SER A 98 3.72 -13.33 -4.01
N LEU A 99 3.04 -12.32 -3.44
CA LEU A 99 3.25 -10.92 -3.75
C LEU A 99 2.79 -10.08 -2.56
N THR A 100 3.47 -8.97 -2.28
CA THR A 100 2.91 -7.89 -1.48
C THR A 100 3.12 -6.58 -2.20
N GLN A 101 2.06 -5.79 -2.37
CA GLN A 101 2.09 -4.60 -3.21
C GLN A 101 1.38 -3.45 -2.50
N ALA A 102 2.06 -2.32 -2.36
CA ALA A 102 1.40 -1.10 -1.89
C ALA A 102 0.44 -0.54 -2.93
N THR A 103 -0.70 -0.07 -2.45
CA THR A 103 -1.71 0.59 -3.27
C THR A 103 -1.28 2.04 -3.50
N LEU A 104 -0.89 2.36 -4.73
CA LEU A 104 -0.37 3.67 -5.13
C LEU A 104 -1.47 4.64 -5.63
N ASP A 105 -2.72 4.17 -5.74
CA ASP A 105 -3.77 4.81 -6.53
C ASP A 105 -4.56 5.94 -5.82
N GLY A 106 -3.86 6.79 -5.07
CA GLY A 106 -4.44 8.06 -4.58
C GLY A 106 -5.64 7.91 -3.63
N GLN A 107 -5.89 6.72 -3.09
CA GLN A 107 -6.87 6.55 -2.03
C GLN A 107 -6.46 7.37 -0.80
N THR A 108 -7.44 7.90 -0.08
CA THR A 108 -7.27 8.77 1.09
C THR A 108 -6.56 8.08 2.27
N ARG A 109 -6.34 6.76 2.22
CA ARG A 109 -5.67 5.99 3.26
C ARG A 109 -4.61 5.06 2.65
N PRO A 110 -3.36 5.09 3.14
CA PRO A 110 -2.34 4.15 2.71
C PRO A 110 -2.80 2.71 2.93
N SER A 111 -2.61 1.86 1.93
CA SER A 111 -2.91 0.43 1.99
C SER A 111 -1.91 -0.38 1.19
N PHE A 112 -1.91 -1.68 1.42
CA PHE A 112 -1.19 -2.65 0.61
C PHE A 112 -1.95 -3.98 0.59
N ASP A 113 -1.77 -4.76 -0.46
CA ASP A 113 -2.36 -6.07 -0.63
C ASP A 113 -1.30 -7.15 -0.40
N ILE A 114 -1.67 -8.22 0.28
CA ILE A 114 -0.86 -9.45 0.41
C ILE A 114 -1.57 -10.56 -0.35
N ILE A 115 -0.87 -11.14 -1.32
CA ILE A 115 -1.27 -12.37 -2.00
C ILE A 115 -0.50 -13.52 -1.37
N MET A 116 -1.21 -14.38 -0.67
CA MET A 116 -0.68 -15.58 -0.03
C MET A 116 -1.00 -16.81 -0.88
N LYS A 117 -0.02 -17.69 -1.04
CA LYS A 117 -0.20 -19.05 -1.58
C LYS A 117 -0.29 -20.04 -0.42
N GLN A 118 -1.31 -20.89 -0.47
CA GLN A 118 -1.56 -21.95 0.50
C GLN A 118 -0.85 -23.25 0.09
N PRO A 119 -0.65 -24.21 1.02
CA PRO A 119 -0.02 -25.50 0.75
C PRO A 119 -0.71 -26.33 -0.35
N ASP A 120 -2.03 -26.17 -0.49
CA ASP A 120 -2.83 -26.83 -1.52
C ASP A 120 -2.73 -26.15 -2.91
N GLY A 121 -1.99 -25.04 -2.99
CA GLY A 121 -1.79 -24.26 -4.21
C GLY A 121 -2.81 -23.16 -4.43
N ALA A 122 -3.83 -23.01 -3.57
CA ALA A 122 -4.80 -21.93 -3.65
C ALA A 122 -4.15 -20.57 -3.30
N PHE A 123 -4.73 -19.49 -3.84
CA PHE A 123 -4.30 -18.13 -3.53
C PHE A 123 -5.38 -17.40 -2.73
N THR A 124 -4.95 -16.52 -1.84
CA THR A 124 -5.82 -15.64 -1.07
C THR A 124 -5.26 -14.24 -1.06
N ALA A 125 -6.12 -13.26 -1.31
CA ALA A 125 -5.78 -11.85 -1.30
C ALA A 125 -6.37 -11.18 -0.07
N SER A 126 -5.54 -10.48 0.69
CA SER A 126 -5.99 -9.64 1.81
C SER A 126 -5.50 -8.22 1.63
N THR A 127 -6.33 -7.26 2.02
CA THR A 127 -5.98 -5.84 1.99
C THR A 127 -5.69 -5.36 3.40
N CYS A 128 -4.56 -4.69 3.58
CA CYS A 128 -4.15 -4.08 4.83
C CYS A 128 -4.27 -2.56 4.69
N THR A 129 -5.20 -1.95 5.43
CA THR A 129 -5.47 -0.51 5.35
C THR A 129 -5.03 0.19 6.62
N LYS A 130 -4.31 1.29 6.49
CA LYS A 130 -3.89 2.12 7.63
C LYS A 130 -5.11 2.66 8.39
N ARG A 131 -5.13 2.46 9.71
CA ARG A 131 -6.13 3.02 10.62
C ARG A 131 -5.83 4.45 11.02
#